data_AF-A0A1H5MUN9-F1
#
_entry.id   AF-A0A1H5MUN9-F1
#
_cell.length_a   1.000
_cell.length_b   1.000
_cell.length_c   1.000
_cell.angle_alpha   90.00
_cell.angle_beta   90.00
_cell.angle_gamma   90.00
#
_symmetry.space_group_name_H-M   'P 1'
#
loop_
_entity.id
_entity.type
_entity.pdbx_description
1 polymer ?
#
loop_
_entity_poly.entity_id
_entity_poly.type
_entity_poly.pdbx_seq_one_letter_code
_entity_poly.pdbx_strand_id
1 'polypeptide(L)'
;MARFEVDSAEVARAGANARNSATVIQTEVTNMMRHLTALQSSWRGNASTAFTGLLTDWRATQQQVESSLEQISMALDAGAREYEGAESNTMRMFAR
;
A
#
# COMPACT_ATOMS: atom_id res chain seq x y z
N MET A 1 -19.48 -25.54 -19.39
CA MET A 1 -18.19 -24.82 -19.41
C MET A 1 -18.42 -23.44 -18.85
N ALA A 2 -17.86 -23.14 -17.68
CA ALA A 2 -17.82 -21.82 -17.07
C ALA A 2 -16.61 -21.83 -16.14
N ARG A 3 -15.60 -20.97 -16.34
CA ARG A 3 -14.65 -20.58 -15.27
C ARG A 3 -13.50 -19.61 -15.57
N PHE A 4 -13.30 -19.09 -16.79
CA PHE A 4 -12.25 -18.06 -17.00
C PHE A 4 -12.75 -16.61 -16.96
N GLU A 5 -14.04 -16.37 -17.14
CA GLU A 5 -14.61 -15.01 -17.21
C GLU A 5 -14.98 -14.43 -15.83
N VAL A 6 -15.11 -15.28 -14.80
CA VAL A 6 -15.64 -14.88 -13.49
C VAL A 6 -14.59 -14.30 -12.53
N ASP A 7 -13.29 -14.41 -12.79
CA ASP A 7 -12.28 -14.03 -11.76
C ASP A 7 -11.36 -12.85 -12.13
N SER A 8 -11.33 -12.39 -13.39
CA SER A 8 -10.46 -11.25 -13.77
C SER A 8 -10.99 -9.91 -13.25
N ALA A 9 -12.29 -9.67 -13.38
CA ALA A 9 -12.95 -8.46 -12.86
C ALA A 9 -12.92 -8.38 -11.33
N GLU A 10 -13.00 -9.54 -10.65
CA GLU A 10 -12.90 -9.62 -9.19
C GLU A 10 -11.48 -9.29 -8.71
N VAL A 11 -10.45 -9.86 -9.34
CA VAL A 11 -9.04 -9.55 -9.06
C VAL A 11 -8.73 -8.08 -9.33
N ALA A 12 -9.21 -7.51 -10.45
CA ALA A 12 -9.02 -6.09 -10.76
C ALA A 12 -9.66 -5.18 -9.70
N ARG A 13 -10.87 -5.51 -9.25
CA ARG A 13 -11.57 -4.79 -8.18
C ARG A 13 -10.84 -4.92 -6.85
N ALA A 14 -10.37 -6.12 -6.49
CA ALA A 14 -9.59 -6.36 -5.27
C ALA A 14 -8.28 -5.54 -5.28
N GLY A 15 -7.58 -5.48 -6.42
CA GLY A 15 -6.38 -4.66 -6.58
C GLY A 15 -6.66 -3.17 -6.44
N ALA A 16 -7.75 -2.67 -7.03
CA ALA A 16 -8.18 -1.28 -6.84
C ALA A 16 -8.48 -0.96 -5.36
N ASN A 17 -9.19 -1.84 -4.66
CA ASN A 17 -9.48 -1.67 -3.23
C ASN A 17 -8.21 -1.66 -2.39
N ALA A 18 -7.25 -2.54 -2.67
CA ALA A 18 -5.98 -2.60 -1.96
C ALA A 18 -5.14 -1.33 -2.18
N ARG A 19 -5.09 -0.77 -3.40
CA ARG A 19 -4.43 0.52 -3.69
C ARG A 19 -5.08 1.70 -2.94
N ASN A 20 -6.41 1.71 -2.86
CA ASN A 20 -7.12 2.72 -2.06
C ASN A 20 -6.75 2.63 -0.58
N SER A 21 -6.76 1.42 -0.01
CA SER A 21 -6.33 1.19 1.38
C SER A 21 -4.88 1.62 1.61
N ALA A 22 -3.97 1.33 0.68
CA ALA A 22 -2.57 1.76 0.77
C ALA A 22 -2.44 3.29 0.83
N THR A 23 -3.19 4.01 -0.02
CA THR A 23 -3.20 5.47 -0.04
C THR A 23 -3.71 6.06 1.28
N VAL A 24 -4.76 5.48 1.84
CA VAL A 24 -5.30 5.88 3.15
C VAL A 24 -4.27 5.65 4.25
N ILE A 25 -3.63 4.48 4.29
CA ILE A 25 -2.60 4.15 5.28
C ILE A 25 -1.43 5.13 5.19
N GLN A 26 -0.94 5.42 3.99
CA GLN A 26 0.16 6.38 3.79
C GLN A 26 -0.20 7.78 4.30
N THR A 27 -1.44 8.20 4.06
CA THR A 27 -1.97 9.47 4.56
C THR A 27 -1.97 9.49 6.09
N GLU A 28 -2.50 8.45 6.73
CA GLU A 28 -2.58 8.36 8.19
C GLU A 28 -1.21 8.28 8.86
N VAL A 29 -0.26 7.53 8.28
CA VAL A 29 1.13 7.47 8.75
C VAL A 29 1.77 8.86 8.72
N THR A 30 1.57 9.60 7.62
CA THR A 30 2.06 10.98 7.49
C THR A 30 1.40 11.90 8.52
N ASN A 31 0.09 11.76 8.73
CA ASN A 31 -0.67 12.55 9.71
C ASN A 31 -0.13 12.31 11.14
N MET A 32 0.13 11.06 11.50
CA MET A 32 0.69 10.69 12.80
C MET A 32 2.07 11.33 13.04
N MET A 33 2.95 11.33 12.04
CA MET A 33 4.25 11.99 12.12
C MET A 33 4.11 13.50 12.41
N ARG A 34 3.14 14.17 11.79
CA ARG A 34 2.85 15.60 12.05
C ARG A 34 2.33 15.81 13.47
N HIS A 35 1.41 14.97 13.95
CA HIS A 35 0.89 15.05 15.32
C HIS A 35 1.99 14.86 16.37
N LEU A 36 2.86 13.86 16.18
CA LEU A 36 3.98 13.61 17.09
C LEU A 36 4.98 14.78 17.08
N THR A 37 5.32 15.33 15.92
CA THR A 37 6.21 16.50 15.82
C THR A 37 5.62 17.73 16.52
N ALA A 38 4.32 17.98 16.36
CA ALA A 38 3.63 19.05 17.05
C ALA A 38 3.68 18.85 18.58
N LEU A 39 3.43 17.62 19.06
CA LEU A 39 3.49 17.30 20.48
C LEU A 39 4.91 17.50 21.05
N GLN A 40 5.95 17.09 20.32
CA GLN A 40 7.35 17.29 20.72
C GLN A 40 7.69 18.76 20.99
N SER A 41 7.12 19.69 20.22
CA SER A 41 7.35 21.12 20.40
C SER A 41 6.82 21.68 21.73
N SER A 42 5.86 20.97 22.35
CA SER A 42 5.27 21.36 23.63
C SER A 42 5.98 20.76 24.86
N TRP A 43 6.82 19.75 24.66
CA TRP A 43 7.53 19.07 25.74
C TRP A 43 8.86 19.80 26.04
N ARG A 44 9.20 19.97 27.32
CA ARG A 44 10.45 20.61 27.78
C ARG A 44 11.19 19.71 28.77
N GLY A 45 12.50 19.92 28.89
CA GLY A 45 13.36 19.18 29.82
C GLY A 45 13.54 17.70 29.43
N ASN A 46 13.81 16.84 30.41
CA ASN A 46 14.14 15.42 30.19
C ASN A 46 13.07 14.63 29.43
N ALA A 47 11.80 15.05 29.52
CA ALA A 47 10.70 14.46 28.74
C ALA A 47 10.91 14.63 27.23
N SER A 48 11.49 15.75 26.79
CA SER A 48 11.79 16.00 25.37
C SER A 48 12.77 14.98 24.80
N THR A 49 13.80 14.60 25.57
CA THR A 49 14.80 13.62 25.11
C THR A 49 14.17 12.24 24.92
N ALA A 50 13.35 11.78 25.86
CA ALA A 50 12.63 10.51 25.74
C ALA A 50 11.67 10.53 24.53
N PHE A 51 10.99 11.66 24.30
CA PHE A 51 10.07 11.80 23.18
C PHE A 51 10.78 11.82 21.82
N THR A 52 11.99 12.37 21.73
CA THR A 52 12.83 12.27 20.52
C THR A 52 13.18 10.82 20.18
N GLY A 53 13.41 9.97 21.18
CA GLY A 53 13.58 8.52 20.98
C GLY A 53 12.35 7.89 20.33
N LEU A 54 11.17 8.12 20.90
CA LEU A 54 9.89 7.66 20.36
C LEU A 54 9.66 8.12 18.90
N LEU A 55 9.99 9.37 18.58
CA LEU A 55 9.91 9.91 17.22
C LEU A 55 10.85 9.19 16.24
N THR A 56 12.02 8.78 16.70
CA THR A 56 12.99 8.04 15.88
C THR A 56 12.47 6.63 15.57
N ASP A 57 11.96 5.94 16.58
CA ASP A 57 11.35 4.61 16.41
C ASP A 57 10.14 4.66 15.48
N TRP A 58 9.31 5.70 15.61
CA TRP A 58 8.18 5.92 14.73
C TRP A 58 8.61 6.17 13.27
N ARG A 59 9.66 6.97 13.03
CA ARG A 59 10.18 7.19 11.67
C ARG A 59 10.66 5.90 11.00
N ALA A 60 11.33 5.02 11.75
CA ALA A 60 11.72 3.70 11.24
C ALA A 60 10.49 2.85 10.88
N THR A 61 9.45 2.90 11.72
CA THR A 61 8.18 2.20 11.47
C THR A 61 7.47 2.75 10.22
N GLN A 62 7.43 4.08 10.05
CA GLN A 62 6.89 4.73 8.86
C GLN A 62 7.57 4.21 7.58
N GLN A 63 8.91 4.19 7.55
CA GLN A 63 9.67 3.70 6.39
C GLN A 63 9.32 2.24 6.06
N GLN A 64 9.14 1.40 7.08
CA GLN A 64 8.74 0.01 6.88
C GLN A 64 7.32 -0.10 6.30
N VAL A 65 6.39 0.74 6.74
CA VAL A 65 5.03 0.78 6.17
C VAL A 65 5.07 1.22 4.70
N GLU A 66 5.81 2.29 4.38
CA GLU A 66 5.96 2.78 3.01
C GLU A 66 6.52 1.69 2.09
N SER A 67 7.60 1.00 2.51
CA SER A 67 8.17 -0.09 1.73
C SER A 67 7.19 -1.25 1.52
N SER A 68 6.44 -1.64 2.56
CA SER A 68 5.44 -2.71 2.45
C SER A 68 4.30 -2.33 1.48
N LEU A 69 3.84 -1.08 1.51
CA LEU A 69 2.79 -0.60 0.60
C LEU A 69 3.27 -0.52 -0.86
N GLU A 70 4.53 -0.15 -1.07
CA GLU A 70 5.16 -0.19 -2.40
C GLU A 70 5.23 -1.62 -2.94
N GLN A 71 5.68 -2.59 -2.13
CA GLN A 71 5.73 -4.00 -2.50
C GLN A 71 4.34 -4.56 -2.85
N ILE A 72 3.31 -4.22 -2.06
CA ILE A 72 1.92 -4.58 -2.34
C ILE A 72 1.49 -4.00 -3.69
N SER A 73 1.77 -2.72 -3.94
CA SER A 73 1.40 -2.05 -5.20
C SER A 73 2.06 -2.73 -6.40
N MET A 74 3.36 -3.03 -6.31
CA MET A 74 4.09 -3.76 -7.35
C MET A 74 3.52 -5.16 -7.62
N ALA A 75 3.18 -5.91 -6.56
CA ALA A 75 2.61 -7.25 -6.69
C ALA A 75 1.22 -7.22 -7.36
N LEU A 76 0.38 -6.24 -7.00
CA LEU A 76 -0.94 -6.07 -7.60
C LEU A 76 -0.85 -5.67 -9.08
N ASP A 77 0.08 -4.78 -9.44
CA ASP A 77 0.30 -4.37 -10.82
C ASP A 77 0.87 -5.52 -11.68
N ALA A 78 1.76 -6.34 -11.11
CA ALA A 78 2.26 -7.55 -11.76
C ALA A 78 1.14 -8.56 -12.04
N GLY A 79 0.30 -8.83 -11.02
CA GLY A 79 -0.85 -9.72 -11.17
C GLY A 79 -1.83 -9.22 -12.23
N ALA A 80 -2.17 -7.93 -12.23
CA ALA A 80 -3.08 -7.35 -13.23
C ALA A 80 -2.57 -7.55 -14.67
N ARG A 81 -1.27 -7.34 -14.92
CA ARG A 81 -0.64 -7.53 -16.24
C ARG A 81 -0.65 -8.99 -16.70
N GLU A 82 -0.44 -9.92 -15.78
CA GLU A 82 -0.44 -11.35 -16.09
C GLU A 82 -1.85 -11.81 -16.54
N TYR A 83 -2.90 -11.33 -15.87
CA TYR A 83 -4.28 -11.61 -16.24
C TYR A 83 -4.66 -11.01 -17.60
N GLU A 84 -4.33 -9.74 -17.87
CA GLU A 84 -4.57 -9.11 -19.19
C GLU A 84 -3.86 -9.86 -20.33
N GLY A 85 -2.61 -10.30 -20.09
CA GLY A 85 -1.84 -11.08 -21.05
C GLY A 85 -2.45 -12.46 -21.33
N ALA A 86 -2.92 -13.15 -20.29
CA ALA A 86 -3.57 -14.46 -20.41
C ALA A 86 -4.88 -14.39 -21.20
N GLU A 87 -5.70 -13.36 -20.97
CA GLU A 87 -6.95 -13.14 -21.70
C GLU A 87 -6.69 -12.84 -23.19
N SER A 88 -5.77 -11.91 -23.48
CA SER A 88 -5.37 -11.57 -24.86
C SER A 88 -4.83 -12.79 -25.64
N ASN A 89 -4.07 -13.66 -24.98
CA ASN A 89 -3.56 -14.89 -25.60
C ASN A 89 -4.70 -15.88 -25.89
N THR A 90 -5.63 -16.03 -24.96
CA THR A 90 -6.81 -16.90 -25.10
C THR A 90 -7.70 -16.42 -26.25
N MET A 91 -8.00 -15.13 -26.33
CA MET A 91 -8.76 -14.53 -27.44
C MET A 91 -8.09 -14.79 -28.79
N ARG A 92 -6.76 -14.64 -28.89
CA ARG A 92 -6.01 -14.94 -30.12
C ARG A 92 -6.05 -16.43 -30.52
N MET A 93 -6.10 -17.33 -29.54
CA MET A 93 -6.18 -18.77 -29.79
C MET A 93 -7.53 -19.17 -30.39
N PHE A 94 -8.62 -18.51 -29.97
CA PHE A 94 -9.98 -18.77 -30.46
C PHE A 94 -10.40 -17.88 -31.64
N ALA A 95 -9.65 -16.83 -31.98
CA ALA A 95 -9.86 -16.00 -33.17
C ALA A 95 -9.25 -16.62 -34.46
N ARG A 96 -8.81 -17.88 -34.40
CA ARG A 96 -8.32 -18.66 -35.55
C ARG A 96 -9.36 -19.67 -36.00
#